data_AF-R1GBT6-F1
#
_entry.id   AF-R1GBT6-F1
#
_cell.length_a   1.000
_cell.length_b   1.000
_cell.length_c   1.000
_cell.angle_alpha   90.00
_cell.angle_beta   90.00
_cell.angle_gamma   90.00
#
_symmetry.space_group_name_H-M   'P 1'
#
loop_
_entity.id
_entity.type
_entity.pdbx_description
1 polymer ?
#
loop_
_entity_poly.entity_id
_entity_poly.type
_entity_poly.pdbx_seq_one_letter_code
_entity_poly.pdbx_strand_id
1 'polypeptide(L)'
;MLSVLTSTFAPHNITFNLLATTFTTNDSWAAVIQHRDMSLALRRGDYATLNIYFQTGMSGVPGGITGLCNFPVADPLGTGINGTSYYVFDGCHVNPDTLPGGPGGGYMGLDDAGKTATHEVGHWFGLLHTFDGKTEFTPDQEDRMYEIFYSLRRGK
;
A
#
# COMPACT_ATOMS: atom_id res chain seq x y z
N MET A 1 0.46 12.23 -3.77
CA MET A 1 0.50 10.76 -3.97
C MET A 1 0.41 10.36 -5.44
N LEU A 2 -0.66 10.71 -6.17
CA LEU A 2 -0.84 10.30 -7.58
C LEU A 2 0.41 10.54 -8.45
N SER A 3 1.05 11.70 -8.34
CA SER A 3 2.28 12.03 -9.06
C SER A 3 3.43 11.03 -8.81
N VAL A 4 3.57 10.52 -7.58
CA VAL A 4 4.60 9.53 -7.20
C VAL A 4 4.30 8.17 -7.80
N LEU A 5 3.03 7.73 -7.81
CA LEU A 5 2.63 6.51 -8.49
C LEU A 5 2.89 6.64 -10.00
N THR A 6 2.37 7.68 -10.63
CA THR A 6 2.53 7.90 -12.07
C THR A 6 4.01 7.96 -12.47
N SER A 7 4.86 8.68 -11.73
CA SER A 7 6.29 8.74 -12.07
C SER A 7 7.02 7.42 -11.87
N THR A 8 6.68 6.66 -10.83
CA THR A 8 7.35 5.39 -10.53
C THR A 8 6.95 4.29 -11.51
N PHE A 9 5.70 4.25 -11.94
CA PHE A 9 5.16 3.20 -12.80
C PHE A 9 5.21 3.54 -14.31
N ALA A 10 5.43 4.82 -14.69
CA ALA A 10 5.51 5.25 -16.08
C ALA A 10 6.58 4.50 -16.92
N PRO A 11 7.80 4.22 -16.43
CA PRO A 11 8.79 3.42 -17.17
C PRO A 11 8.32 2.01 -17.53
N HIS A 12 7.26 1.52 -16.88
CA HIS A 12 6.66 0.22 -17.06
C HIS A 12 5.33 0.27 -17.84
N ASN A 13 5.02 1.41 -18.49
CA ASN A 13 3.79 1.64 -19.25
C ASN A 13 2.50 1.50 -18.44
N ILE A 14 2.57 1.69 -17.12
CA ILE A 14 1.41 1.71 -16.23
C ILE A 14 1.04 3.17 -15.96
N THR A 15 -0.23 3.49 -16.16
CA THR A 15 -0.78 4.84 -15.94
C THR A 15 -1.94 4.77 -14.96
N PHE A 16 -2.08 5.82 -14.15
CA PHE A 16 -3.17 5.94 -13.19
C PHE A 16 -4.03 7.14 -13.53
N ASN A 17 -5.34 6.95 -13.54
CA ASN A 17 -6.32 8.03 -13.62
C ASN A 17 -7.05 8.15 -12.28
N LEU A 18 -6.99 9.32 -11.65
CA LEU A 18 -7.68 9.55 -10.38
C LEU A 18 -9.18 9.75 -10.64
N LEU A 19 -9.99 8.82 -10.14
CA LEU A 19 -11.45 8.88 -10.29
C LEU A 19 -12.10 9.73 -9.20
N ALA A 20 -11.69 9.56 -7.94
CA ALA A 20 -12.25 10.29 -6.81
C ALA A 20 -11.29 10.30 -5.62
N THR A 21 -11.44 11.34 -4.78
CA THR A 21 -10.87 11.40 -3.44
C THR A 21 -12.01 11.63 -2.45
N THR A 22 -12.06 10.86 -1.39
CA THR A 22 -13.05 11.02 -0.31
C THR A 22 -12.40 10.95 1.04
N PHE A 23 -13.03 11.61 2.01
CA PHE A 23 -12.63 11.58 3.41
C PHE A 23 -13.78 10.99 4.23
N THR A 24 -13.45 10.15 5.20
CA THR A 24 -14.43 9.53 6.09
C THR A 24 -13.84 9.49 7.50
N THR A 25 -14.59 9.99 8.46
CA THR A 25 -14.21 9.95 9.88
C THR A 25 -14.93 8.79 10.54
N ASN A 26 -14.18 7.77 10.94
CA ASN A 26 -14.67 6.63 11.70
C ASN A 26 -13.49 5.97 12.43
N ASP A 27 -13.43 6.12 13.75
CA ASP A 27 -12.29 5.66 14.55
C ASP A 27 -12.13 4.14 14.54
N SER A 28 -13.25 3.40 14.54
CA SER A 28 -13.23 1.93 14.46
C SER A 28 -12.67 1.44 13.13
N TRP A 29 -12.97 2.14 12.03
CA TRP A 29 -12.42 1.80 10.71
C TRP A 29 -10.97 2.24 10.57
N ALA A 30 -10.57 3.35 11.19
CA ALA A 30 -9.20 3.85 11.11
C ALA A 30 -8.18 2.92 11.78
N ALA A 31 -8.58 2.18 12.81
CA ALA A 31 -7.71 1.33 13.62
C ALA A 31 -7.52 -0.10 13.09
N VAL A 32 -8.26 -0.51 12.06
CA VAL A 32 -8.29 -1.91 11.60
C VAL A 32 -8.06 -1.99 10.09
N ILE A 33 -7.01 -2.72 9.69
CA ILE A 33 -6.76 -3.07 8.28
C ILE A 33 -7.80 -4.12 7.84
N GLN A 34 -8.29 -4.02 6.60
CA GLN A 34 -9.31 -4.93 6.04
C GLN A 34 -10.59 -5.02 6.91
N HIS A 35 -11.04 -3.89 7.48
CA HIS A 35 -12.32 -3.85 8.18
C HIS A 35 -13.49 -4.08 7.20
N ARG A 36 -14.26 -5.17 7.37
CA ARG A 36 -15.35 -5.56 6.45
C ARG A 36 -16.32 -4.43 6.10
N ASP A 37 -16.88 -3.77 7.11
CA ASP A 37 -17.90 -2.74 6.87
C ASP A 37 -17.33 -1.49 6.20
N MET A 38 -16.08 -1.13 6.51
CA MET A 38 -15.35 -0.07 5.81
C MET A 38 -15.17 -0.44 4.33
N SER A 39 -14.68 -1.65 4.05
CA SER A 39 -14.45 -2.15 2.70
C SER A 39 -15.74 -2.14 1.88
N LEU A 40 -16.86 -2.63 2.45
CA LEU A 40 -18.17 -2.60 1.79
C LEU A 40 -18.69 -1.17 1.53
N ALA A 41 -18.48 -0.26 2.48
CA ALA A 41 -18.99 1.11 2.37
C ALA A 41 -18.15 2.00 1.45
N LEU A 42 -16.84 1.78 1.40
CA LEU A 42 -15.89 2.72 0.79
C LEU A 42 -15.28 2.24 -0.52
N ARG A 43 -15.24 0.94 -0.80
CA ARG A 43 -14.74 0.42 -2.09
C ARG A 43 -15.59 0.95 -3.24
N ARG A 44 -14.93 1.36 -4.32
CA ARG A 44 -15.57 1.87 -5.54
C ARG A 44 -14.97 1.24 -6.79
N GLY A 45 -15.80 1.17 -7.82
CA GLY A 45 -15.41 0.63 -9.13
C GLY A 45 -15.47 -0.89 -9.19
N ASP A 46 -14.96 -1.42 -10.29
CA ASP A 46 -14.83 -2.85 -10.57
C ASP A 46 -13.49 -3.41 -10.06
N TYR A 47 -13.15 -4.65 -10.42
CA TYR A 47 -11.88 -5.28 -9.99
C TYR A 47 -10.63 -4.64 -10.63
N ALA A 48 -10.78 -3.85 -11.70
CA ALA A 48 -9.68 -3.11 -12.31
C ALA A 48 -9.44 -1.75 -11.62
N THR A 49 -10.30 -1.36 -10.67
CA THR A 49 -10.21 -0.08 -9.98
C THR A 49 -9.41 -0.21 -8.68
N LEU A 50 -8.21 0.35 -8.66
CA LEU A 50 -7.35 0.42 -7.48
C LEU A 50 -7.94 1.39 -6.43
N ASN A 51 -8.26 0.86 -5.25
CA ASN A 51 -8.65 1.64 -4.07
C ASN A 51 -7.45 1.72 -3.11
N ILE A 52 -7.10 2.93 -2.66
CA ILE A 52 -6.04 3.15 -1.66
C ILE A 52 -6.65 3.90 -0.47
N TYR A 53 -6.60 3.29 0.71
CA TYR A 53 -7.12 3.81 1.96
C TYR A 53 -5.95 4.31 2.82
N PHE A 54 -5.92 5.62 3.07
CA PHE A 54 -4.99 6.22 4.02
C PHE A 54 -5.62 6.23 5.42
N GLN A 55 -5.15 5.36 6.31
CA GLN A 55 -5.78 5.13 7.62
C GLN A 55 -4.94 5.73 8.75
N THR A 56 -5.51 6.70 9.47
CA THR A 56 -4.82 7.42 10.55
C THR A 56 -4.52 6.56 11.77
N GLY A 57 -5.20 5.43 11.98
CA GLY A 57 -4.86 4.50 13.06
C GLY A 57 -3.52 3.79 12.87
N MET A 58 -2.89 3.93 11.70
CA MET A 58 -1.54 3.46 11.40
C MET A 58 -0.46 4.52 11.66
N SER A 59 -0.84 5.79 11.90
CA SER A 59 0.08 6.91 12.13
C SER A 59 0.85 6.78 13.44
N GLY A 60 2.08 7.26 13.46
CA GLY A 60 2.89 7.33 14.68
C GLY A 60 3.25 5.98 15.30
N VAL A 61 3.29 4.90 14.52
CA VAL A 61 3.71 3.56 14.96
C VAL A 61 5.12 3.22 14.42
N PRO A 62 6.21 3.63 15.10
CA PRO A 62 7.56 3.21 14.76
C PRO A 62 7.69 1.68 14.75
N GLY A 63 8.27 1.14 13.68
CA GLY A 63 8.42 -0.32 13.52
C GLY A 63 7.11 -1.08 13.32
N GLY A 64 5.97 -0.39 13.19
CA GLY A 64 4.69 -0.99 12.83
C GLY A 64 4.54 -1.20 11.32
N ILE A 65 3.51 -1.95 10.95
CA ILE A 65 3.12 -2.13 9.54
C ILE A 65 2.69 -0.77 8.99
N THR A 66 3.40 -0.26 7.98
CA THR A 66 3.10 1.01 7.32
C THR A 66 2.19 0.87 6.11
N GLY A 67 2.03 -0.34 5.60
CA GLY A 67 1.16 -0.62 4.47
C GLY A 67 0.80 -2.09 4.38
N LEU A 68 -0.34 -2.36 3.73
CA LEU A 68 -0.73 -3.69 3.30
C LEU A 68 -1.57 -3.56 2.04
N CYS A 69 -1.29 -4.39 1.04
CA CYS A 69 -2.18 -4.51 -0.12
C CYS A 69 -2.52 -5.97 -0.43
N ASN A 70 -3.74 -6.17 -0.92
CA ASN A 70 -4.18 -7.47 -1.40
C ASN A 70 -3.51 -7.82 -2.73
N PHE A 71 -3.01 -9.05 -2.83
CA PHE A 71 -2.56 -9.63 -4.09
C PHE A 71 -3.74 -9.90 -5.05
N PRO A 72 -3.50 -9.95 -6.37
CA PRO A 72 -4.50 -10.42 -7.31
C PRO A 72 -4.83 -11.88 -7.03
N VAL A 73 -6.12 -12.21 -7.05
CA VAL A 73 -6.60 -13.59 -6.87
C VAL A 73 -7.37 -14.04 -8.10
N ALA A 74 -7.31 -15.34 -8.42
CA ALA A 74 -7.93 -15.89 -9.62
C ALA A 74 -9.48 -15.84 -9.58
N ASP A 75 -10.06 -15.98 -8.39
CA ASP A 75 -11.51 -15.94 -8.19
C ASP A 75 -11.88 -15.00 -7.01
N PRO A 76 -11.83 -13.68 -7.21
CA PRO A 76 -12.04 -12.71 -6.13
C PRO A 76 -13.48 -12.67 -5.62
N LEU A 77 -14.44 -13.20 -6.40
CA LEU A 77 -15.85 -13.21 -6.03
C LEU A 77 -16.22 -14.51 -5.29
N GLY A 78 -15.68 -15.65 -5.70
CA GLY A 78 -15.95 -16.96 -5.09
C GLY A 78 -15.02 -17.34 -3.93
N THR A 79 -13.87 -16.65 -3.78
CA THR A 79 -12.95 -16.85 -2.66
C THR A 79 -12.91 -15.65 -1.72
N GLY A 80 -12.53 -15.89 -0.47
CA GLY A 80 -12.54 -14.86 0.56
C GLY A 80 -12.12 -15.36 1.93
N ILE A 81 -12.24 -14.49 2.93
CA ILE A 81 -11.97 -14.77 4.33
C ILE A 81 -13.20 -14.46 5.17
N ASN A 82 -13.53 -15.34 6.12
CA ASN A 82 -14.67 -15.18 7.04
C ASN A 82 -16.00 -14.85 6.33
N GLY A 83 -16.27 -15.53 5.21
CA GLY A 83 -17.49 -15.34 4.42
C GLY A 83 -17.57 -14.01 3.66
N THR A 84 -16.49 -13.24 3.59
CA THR A 84 -16.40 -12.00 2.81
C THR A 84 -15.43 -12.20 1.66
N SER A 85 -15.89 -11.91 0.44
CA SER A 85 -15.09 -12.14 -0.77
C SER A 85 -13.85 -11.24 -0.81
N TYR A 86 -12.77 -11.73 -1.43
CA TYR A 86 -11.56 -10.91 -1.62
C TYR A 86 -11.82 -9.69 -2.49
N TYR A 87 -12.83 -9.73 -3.36
CA TYR A 87 -13.31 -8.56 -4.08
C TYR A 87 -13.67 -7.41 -3.15
N VAL A 88 -14.28 -7.68 -2.00
CA VAL A 88 -14.64 -6.64 -1.02
C VAL A 88 -13.39 -6.04 -0.39
N PHE A 89 -12.43 -6.88 -0.02
CA PHE A 89 -11.20 -6.43 0.64
C PHE A 89 -10.13 -5.87 -0.31
N ASP A 90 -10.28 -6.07 -1.62
CA ASP A 90 -9.31 -5.64 -2.62
C ASP A 90 -9.02 -4.13 -2.54
N GLY A 91 -7.73 -3.80 -2.46
CA GLY A 91 -7.21 -2.45 -2.27
C GLY A 91 -5.97 -2.44 -1.39
N CYS A 92 -5.38 -1.25 -1.25
CA CYS A 92 -4.23 -1.01 -0.39
C CYS A 92 -4.62 -0.16 0.81
N HIS A 93 -4.05 -0.47 1.97
CA HIS A 93 -4.15 0.25 3.22
C HIS A 93 -2.76 0.85 3.52
N VAL A 94 -2.68 2.15 3.75
CA VAL A 94 -1.39 2.86 3.86
C VAL A 94 -1.41 3.84 5.02
N ASN A 95 -0.33 3.88 5.78
CA ASN A 95 -0.08 4.88 6.80
C ASN A 95 0.04 6.28 6.13
N PRO A 96 -0.84 7.25 6.46
CA PRO A 96 -0.80 8.58 5.87
C PRO A 96 0.47 9.36 6.18
N ASP A 97 1.20 9.03 7.24
CA ASP A 97 2.45 9.69 7.60
C ASP A 97 3.54 9.50 6.52
N THR A 98 3.39 8.45 5.71
CA THR A 98 4.30 8.09 4.62
C THR A 98 4.03 8.78 3.30
N LEU A 99 2.99 9.62 3.24
CA LEU A 99 2.67 10.42 2.08
C LEU A 99 3.80 11.40 1.75
N PRO A 100 3.94 11.83 0.48
CA PRO A 100 4.92 12.83 0.07
C PRO A 100 4.83 14.11 0.92
N GLY A 101 5.90 14.42 1.67
CA GLY A 101 5.97 15.57 2.58
C GLY A 101 5.23 15.40 3.91
N GLY A 102 4.86 14.16 4.26
CA GLY A 102 4.27 13.81 5.54
C GLY A 102 5.27 13.88 6.71
N PRO A 103 4.80 13.65 7.95
CA PRO A 103 5.62 13.69 9.16
C PRO A 103 6.67 12.56 9.25
N GLY A 104 6.61 11.55 8.37
CA GLY A 104 7.51 10.40 8.39
C GLY A 104 6.92 9.21 9.15
N GLY A 105 6.91 8.05 8.51
CA GLY A 105 6.52 6.77 9.11
C GLY A 105 7.61 5.71 8.98
N GLY A 106 7.24 4.44 9.17
CA GLY A 106 8.16 3.32 8.95
C GLY A 106 9.00 2.95 10.15
N TYR A 107 9.97 2.07 9.91
CA TYR A 107 10.86 1.57 10.96
C TYR A 107 11.66 2.71 11.61
N MET A 108 12.16 3.64 10.79
CA MET A 108 12.94 4.78 11.27
C MET A 108 12.11 6.07 11.49
N GLY A 109 10.82 6.08 11.13
CA GLY A 109 10.00 7.32 11.21
C GLY A 109 10.41 8.38 10.17
N LEU A 110 11.10 8.01 9.09
CA LEU A 110 11.64 8.93 8.08
C LEU A 110 11.01 8.72 6.70
N ASP A 111 10.09 7.78 6.56
CA ASP A 111 9.46 7.47 5.28
C ASP A 111 8.40 8.53 5.01
N ASP A 112 8.68 9.45 4.09
CA ASP A 112 7.85 10.63 3.76
C ASP A 112 7.77 10.90 2.26
N ALA A 113 8.23 9.95 1.43
CA ALA A 113 8.36 10.12 -0.02
C ALA A 113 7.20 9.50 -0.82
N GLY A 114 6.19 8.94 -0.15
CA GLY A 114 5.08 8.19 -0.77
C GLY A 114 5.45 6.77 -1.21
N LYS A 115 6.63 6.26 -0.81
CA LYS A 115 7.14 4.97 -1.31
C LYS A 115 6.45 3.75 -0.71
N THR A 116 5.87 3.88 0.48
CA THR A 116 5.01 2.84 1.05
C THR A 116 3.82 2.55 0.14
N ALA A 117 3.06 3.57 -0.29
CA ALA A 117 1.96 3.35 -1.22
C ALA A 117 2.44 2.76 -2.57
N THR A 118 3.62 3.17 -3.06
CA THR A 118 4.21 2.57 -4.27
C THR A 118 4.49 1.07 -4.08
N HIS A 119 5.08 0.69 -2.94
CA HIS A 119 5.37 -0.69 -2.58
C HIS A 119 4.09 -1.53 -2.51
N GLU A 120 3.08 -1.04 -1.79
CA GLU A 120 1.79 -1.69 -1.64
C GLU A 120 1.09 -1.90 -2.99
N VAL A 121 1.12 -0.91 -3.89
CA VAL A 121 0.57 -1.06 -5.24
C VAL A 121 1.35 -2.10 -6.06
N GLY A 122 2.63 -2.32 -5.77
CA GLY A 122 3.39 -3.44 -6.32
C GLY A 122 2.78 -4.80 -5.95
N HIS A 123 2.39 -4.99 -4.70
CA HIS A 123 1.66 -6.20 -4.26
C HIS A 123 0.31 -6.35 -4.96
N TRP A 124 -0.42 -5.25 -5.19
CA TRP A 124 -1.67 -5.27 -5.97
C TRP A 124 -1.47 -5.76 -7.41
N PHE A 125 -0.30 -5.48 -8.01
CA PHE A 125 0.09 -6.03 -9.31
C PHE A 125 0.68 -7.45 -9.26
N GLY A 126 0.74 -8.08 -8.08
CA GLY A 126 1.25 -9.44 -7.93
C GLY A 126 2.75 -9.54 -7.59
N LEU A 127 3.43 -8.43 -7.31
CA LEU A 127 4.85 -8.46 -6.98
C LEU A 127 5.05 -8.87 -5.53
N LEU A 128 5.82 -9.93 -5.29
CA LEU A 128 6.25 -10.33 -3.95
C LEU A 128 7.34 -9.40 -3.41
N HIS A 129 7.64 -9.50 -2.12
CA HIS A 129 8.86 -8.90 -1.61
C HIS A 129 10.07 -9.47 -2.34
N THR A 130 11.09 -8.64 -2.57
CA THR A 130 12.31 -9.06 -3.27
C THR A 130 13.13 -10.12 -2.51
N PHE A 131 12.79 -10.35 -1.24
CA PHE A 131 13.37 -11.38 -0.37
C PHE A 131 12.48 -12.62 -0.20
N ASP A 132 11.24 -12.62 -0.69
CA ASP A 132 10.38 -13.81 -0.62
C ASP A 132 10.99 -14.96 -1.43
N GLY A 133 10.99 -16.17 -0.85
CA GLY A 133 11.53 -17.38 -1.47
C GLY A 133 13.06 -17.55 -1.37
N LYS A 134 13.75 -16.70 -0.60
CA LYS A 134 15.20 -16.84 -0.32
C LYS A 134 15.44 -17.45 1.07
N THR A 135 16.46 -18.30 1.18
CA THR A 135 16.80 -19.03 2.41
C THR A 135 17.99 -18.44 3.17
N GLU A 136 18.65 -17.41 2.63
CA GLU A 136 19.80 -16.75 3.23
C GLU A 136 19.58 -15.24 3.26
N PHE A 137 19.58 -14.68 4.48
CA PHE A 137 19.60 -13.25 4.73
C PHE A 137 21.05 -12.77 4.76
N THR A 138 21.52 -12.11 3.70
CA THR A 138 22.83 -11.45 3.73
C THR A 138 22.68 -10.02 4.29
N PRO A 139 23.68 -9.46 5.01
CA PRO A 139 23.62 -8.08 5.53
C PRO A 139 23.25 -7.03 4.47
N ASP A 140 23.63 -7.24 3.20
CA ASP A 140 23.26 -6.41 2.06
C ASP A 140 21.74 -6.32 1.78
N GLN A 141 20.90 -7.13 2.42
CA GLN A 141 19.45 -7.19 2.19
C GLN A 141 18.65 -6.35 3.18
N GLU A 142 19.18 -6.10 4.38
CA GLU A 142 18.72 -4.99 5.23
C GLU A 142 18.95 -3.68 4.47
N ASP A 143 20.11 -3.58 3.80
CA ASP A 143 20.44 -2.49 2.89
C ASP A 143 19.60 -2.44 1.60
N ARG A 144 18.85 -3.48 1.18
CA ARG A 144 17.96 -3.37 -0.01
C ARG A 144 16.56 -2.88 0.30
N MET A 145 16.09 -3.06 1.53
CA MET A 145 14.99 -2.24 2.02
C MET A 145 15.43 -0.79 1.97
N TYR A 146 16.57 -0.48 2.60
CA TYR A 146 17.12 0.88 2.54
C TYR A 146 17.41 1.38 1.13
N GLU A 147 18.01 0.62 0.22
CA GLU A 147 18.43 1.03 -1.14
C GLU A 147 17.26 1.14 -2.13
N ILE A 148 16.14 0.42 -1.98
CA ILE A 148 14.93 0.73 -2.75
C ILE A 148 14.33 2.05 -2.22
N PHE A 149 14.35 2.28 -0.91
CA PHE A 149 13.96 3.57 -0.31
C PHE A 149 14.98 4.70 -0.60
N TYR A 150 16.28 4.43 -0.76
CA TYR A 150 17.38 5.39 -0.96
C TYR A 150 17.68 5.68 -2.44
N SER A 151 17.63 4.68 -3.33
CA SER A 151 17.82 4.86 -4.77
C SER A 151 16.69 5.68 -5.41
N LEU A 152 15.49 5.65 -4.81
CA LEU A 152 14.39 6.54 -5.17
C LEU A 152 14.51 7.94 -4.53
N ARG A 153 15.47 8.15 -3.61
CA ARG A 153 15.82 9.45 -3.00
C ARG A 153 16.90 10.22 -3.78
N ARG A 154 17.59 9.59 -4.74
CA ARG A 154 18.49 10.27 -5.70
C ARG A 154 17.97 10.18 -7.12
N GLY A 155 16.86 10.86 -7.39
CA GLY A 155 16.54 11.25 -8.75
C GLY A 155 17.44 12.40 -9.21
N LYS A 156 18.73 12.13 -9.45
CA LYS A 156 19.79 13.12 -9.72
C LYS A 156 20.09 14.10 -8.59
#